data_AF-J9ECF3-F1
#
_entry.id   AF-J9ECF3-F1
#
_cell.length_a   1.000
_cell.length_b   1.000
_cell.length_c   1.000
_cell.angle_alpha   90.00
_cell.angle_beta   90.00
_cell.angle_gamma   90.00
#
_symmetry.space_group_name_H-M   'P 1'
#
loop_
_entity.id
_entity.type
_entity.pdbx_description
1 polymer ?
#
loop_
_entity_poly.entity_id
_entity_poly.type
_entity_poly.pdbx_seq_one_letter_code
_entity_poly.pdbx_strand_id
1 'polypeptide(L)' 'YPKYKGSWQPNRFNIAPGYRWDGVNRSNGFEDRIAEMANRKVAQRTEYYENIAKYEV' A
#
# COMPACT_ATOMS: atom_id res chain seq x y z
N TYR A 1 -0.11 -24.42 12.97
CA TYR A 1 1.25 -24.00 12.57
C TYR A 1 1.62 -22.70 13.27
N PRO A 2 2.87 -22.52 13.71
CA PRO A 2 3.33 -21.25 14.29
C PRO A 2 3.17 -20.13 13.26
N LYS A 3 2.67 -18.97 13.72
CA LYS A 3 2.46 -17.77 12.92
C LYS A 3 3.33 -16.64 13.45
N TYR A 4 3.70 -15.70 12.58
CA TYR A 4 4.35 -14.47 13.01
C TYR A 4 3.40 -13.64 13.87
N LYS A 5 3.93 -13.03 14.94
CA LYS A 5 3.15 -12.28 15.94
C LYS A 5 3.45 -10.78 15.96
N GLY A 6 4.51 -10.34 15.28
CA GLY A 6 4.89 -8.92 15.23
C GLY A 6 4.09 -8.14 14.19
N SER A 7 4.34 -6.84 14.09
CA SER A 7 3.91 -6.05 12.93
C SER A 7 4.81 -6.34 11.72
N TRP A 8 4.25 -6.28 10.52
CA TRP A 8 4.97 -6.44 9.26
C TRP A 8 4.44 -5.46 8.22
N GLN A 9 5.27 -5.16 7.23
CA GLN A 9 4.87 -4.29 6.14
C GLN A 9 3.86 -4.99 5.23
N PRO A 10 2.85 -4.27 4.72
CA PRO A 10 1.92 -4.82 3.76
C PRO A 10 2.66 -5.17 2.45
N ASN A 11 2.17 -6.20 1.78
CA ASN A 11 2.55 -6.53 0.41
C ASN A 11 1.29 -6.71 -0.42
N ARG A 12 1.44 -6.64 -1.75
CA ARG A 12 0.32 -6.80 -2.69
C ARG A 12 -0.53 -8.07 -2.52
N PHE A 13 0.02 -9.12 -1.93
CA PHE A 13 -0.65 -10.41 -1.75
C PHE A 13 -1.25 -10.60 -0.36
N ASN A 14 -1.08 -9.63 0.54
CA ASN A 14 -1.48 -9.71 1.93
C ASN A 14 -0.95 -10.97 2.65
N ILE A 15 0.23 -11.44 2.26
CA ILE A 15 0.85 -12.64 2.84
C ILE A 15 1.63 -12.24 4.09
N ALA A 16 1.34 -12.89 5.22
CA ALA A 16 2.09 -12.69 6.46
C ALA A 16 3.49 -13.34 6.36
N PRO A 17 4.51 -12.74 6.98
CA PRO A 17 5.85 -13.34 7.04
C PRO A 17 5.83 -14.64 7.86
N GLY A 18 6.86 -15.46 7.65
CA GLY A 18 7.05 -16.69 8.42
C GLY A 18 7.29 -16.42 9.90
N TYR A 19 6.97 -17.39 10.76
CA TYR A 19 7.12 -17.26 12.23
C TYR A 19 8.56 -17.02 12.71
N ARG A 20 9.57 -17.28 11.87
CA ARG A 20 11.01 -17.08 12.14
C ARG A 20 11.55 -15.76 11.60
N TRP A 21 10.71 -14.96 10.95
CA TRP A 21 11.15 -13.67 10.45
C TRP A 21 11.55 -12.77 11.61
N ASP A 22 12.66 -12.04 11.44
CA ASP A 22 13.30 -11.24 12.49
C ASP A 22 12.70 -9.85 12.65
N GLY A 23 11.73 -9.47 11.81
CA GLY A 23 11.08 -8.17 11.83
C GLY A 23 11.83 -7.07 11.07
N VAL A 24 13.00 -7.35 10.50
CA VAL A 24 13.80 -6.35 9.77
C VAL A 24 13.42 -6.34 8.29
N ASN A 25 12.96 -5.19 7.81
CA ASN A 25 12.70 -4.96 6.39
C ASN A 25 14.03 -4.93 5.60
N ARG A 26 14.18 -5.84 4.63
CA ARG A 26 15.33 -5.92 3.71
C ARG A 26 14.93 -5.74 2.25
N SER A 27 13.85 -4.99 2.00
CA SER A 27 13.36 -4.71 0.65
C SER A 27 14.08 -3.53 0.00
N ASN A 28 13.92 -3.41 -1.33
CA ASN A 28 14.38 -2.27 -2.12
C ASN A 28 13.30 -1.16 -2.26
N GLY A 29 12.26 -1.18 -1.41
CA GLY A 29 11.14 -0.24 -1.45
C GLY A 29 10.21 -0.39 -2.67
N PHE A 30 10.21 -1.52 -3.38
CA PHE A 30 9.31 -1.73 -4.53
C PHE A 30 7.83 -1.76 -4.12
N GLU A 31 7.48 -2.48 -3.06
CA GLU A 31 6.09 -2.57 -2.58
C GLU A 31 5.58 -1.21 -2.07
N ASP A 32 6.44 -0.44 -1.40
CA ASP A 32 6.13 0.93 -0.96
C ASP A 32 5.83 1.85 -2.15
N ARG A 33 6.66 1.79 -3.21
CA ARG A 33 6.44 2.56 -4.45
C ARG A 33 5.14 2.19 -5.14
N ILE A 34 4.76 0.91 -5.14
CA ILE A 34 3.47 0.50 -5.70
C ILE A 34 2.31 1.09 -4.92
N ALA A 35 2.36 1.03 -3.59
CA ALA A 35 1.30 1.61 -2.75
C ALA A 35 1.17 3.12 -2.98
N GLU A 36 2.29 3.84 -3.07
CA GLU A 36 2.31 5.27 -3.38
C GLU A 36 1.69 5.58 -4.75
N MET A 37 2.06 4.82 -5.79
CA MET A 37 1.51 4.98 -7.14
C MET A 37 0.00 4.71 -7.18
N ALA A 38 -0.48 3.70 -6.45
CA ALA A 38 -1.90 3.40 -6.37
C ALA A 38 -2.67 4.55 -5.69
N ASN A 39 -2.17 5.04 -4.56
CA ASN A 39 -2.77 6.17 -3.84
C ASN A 39 -2.80 7.42 -4.70
N ARG A 40 -1.71 7.73 -5.41
CA ARG A 40 -1.63 8.88 -6.33
C ARG A 40 -2.67 8.79 -7.45
N LYS A 41 -2.87 7.61 -8.04
CA LYS A 41 -3.90 7.41 -9.08
C LYS A 41 -5.30 7.63 -8.55
N VAL A 42 -5.60 7.14 -7.34
CA VAL A 42 -6.90 7.35 -6.70
C VAL A 42 -7.12 8.82 -6.41
N ALA A 43 -6.12 9.51 -5.84
CA ALA A 43 -6.20 10.94 -5.54
C ALA A 43 -6.47 11.77 -6.80
N GLN A 44 -5.71 11.57 -7.88
CA GLN A 44 -5.91 12.28 -9.15
C GLN A 44 -7.31 12.04 -9.74
N ARG A 45 -7.80 10.80 -9.64
CA ARG A 45 -9.14 10.45 -10.13
C ARG A 45 -10.22 11.18 -9.32
N THR A 46 -10.10 11.21 -8.00
CA THR A 46 -11.03 11.93 -7.12
C THR A 46 -11.00 13.43 -7.40
N GLU A 47 -9.81 14.04 -7.43
CA GLU A 47 -9.61 15.45 -7.73
C GLU A 47 -10.24 15.85 -9.08
N TYR A 48 -10.10 15.00 -10.10
CA TYR A 48 -10.72 15.22 -11.41
C TYR A 48 -12.25 15.32 -11.34
N TYR A 49 -12.92 14.38 -10.66
CA TYR A 49 -14.38 14.40 -10.54
C TYR A 49 -14.88 15.54 -9.64
N GLU A 50 -14.17 15.85 -8.56
CA GLU A 50 -14.48 17.00 -7.70
C GLU A 50 -14.36 18.31 -8.47
N ASN A 51 -13.35 18.44 -9.33
CA ASN A 51 -13.15 19.60 -10.17
C ASN A 51 -14.31 19.76 -11.17
N ILE A 52 -14.65 18.70 -11.91
CA ILE A 52 -15.81 18.71 -12.82
C ILE A 52 -17.08 19.15 -12.09
N ALA A 53 -17.38 18.54 -10.94
CA ALA A 53 -18.58 18.85 -10.18
C ALA A 53 -18.62 20.31 -9.69
N LYS A 54 -17.46 20.95 -9.50
CA LYS A 54 -17.35 22.33 -9.00
C LYS A 54 -17.49 23.38 -10.10
N TYR A 55 -17.07 23.08 -11.33
CA TYR A 55 -17.02 24.08 -12.41
C TYR A 55 -17.99 23.81 -13.57
N GLU A 56 -18.56 22.61 -13.68
CA GLU A 56 -19.52 22.24 -14.73
C GLU A 56 -20.98 22.14 -14.23
N VAL A 57 -21.24 22.51 -12.97
CA VAL A 57 -22.57 22.73 -12.37
C VAL A 57 -22.76 24.22 -12.12
#